data_AF-A0A2V8YM36-F1
#
_entry.id   AF-A0A2V8YM36-F1
#
_cell.length_a   1.000
_cell.length_b   1.000
_cell.length_c   1.000
_cell.angle_alpha   90.00
_cell.angle_beta   90.00
_cell.angle_gamma   90.00
#
_symmetry.space_group_name_H-M   'P 1'
#
loop_
_entity.id
_entity.type
_entity.pdbx_description
1 polymer ?
#
loop_
_entity_poly.entity_id
_entity_poly.type
_entity_poly.pdbx_seq_one_letter_code
_entity_poly.pdbx_strand_id
1 'polypeptide(L)'
;MAQARQKAGRKERLTLSLERGTVRFLKSCAKAKASSVSACVEQIIAVSRQTSEAARLNAQILAYYDSLSEQERREEAAWGEFAESELARAEP
;
A
#
# COMPACT_ATOMS: atom_id res chain seq x y z
N MET A 1 8.46 14.53 17.49
CA MET A 1 7.45 13.51 17.12
C MET A 1 8.09 12.14 17.22
N ALA A 2 7.77 11.37 18.25
CA ALA A 2 8.36 10.06 18.48
C ALA A 2 7.57 9.00 17.71
N GLN A 3 8.19 8.40 16.69
CA GLN A 3 7.64 7.26 15.97
C GLN A 3 7.38 6.12 16.96
N ALA A 4 6.12 5.71 17.07
CA ALA A 4 5.73 4.54 17.84
C ALA A 4 6.45 3.31 17.28
N ARG A 5 7.43 2.78 18.03
CA ARG A 5 7.97 1.43 17.78
C ARG A 5 6.81 0.45 17.96
N GLN A 6 6.19 0.04 16.85
CA GLN A 6 5.26 -1.09 16.86
C GLN A 6 5.97 -2.26 17.55
N LYS A 7 5.37 -2.78 18.63
CA LYS A 7 5.89 -3.97 19.32
C LYS A 7 5.95 -5.09 18.30
N ALA A 8 7.15 -5.45 17.87
CA ALA A 8 7.36 -6.58 16.98
C ALA A 8 6.77 -7.82 17.68
N GLY A 9 5.74 -8.41 17.05
CA GLY A 9 5.12 -9.63 17.54
C GLY A 9 6.16 -10.74 17.74
N ARG A 10 5.83 -11.74 18.57
CA ARG A 10 6.72 -12.87 18.82
C ARG A 10 7.03 -13.57 17.49
N LYS A 11 8.30 -13.65 17.14
CA LYS A 11 8.75 -14.35 15.92
C LYS A 11 8.52 -15.86 16.09
N GLU A 12 7.93 -16.47 15.08
CA GLU A 12 7.73 -17.92 15.00
C GLU A 12 8.75 -18.54 14.02
N ARG A 13 9.21 -19.75 14.32
CA ARG A 13 10.17 -20.45 13.47
C ARG A 13 9.44 -21.28 12.43
N LEU A 14 9.70 -20.98 11.16
CA LEU A 14 9.18 -21.71 10.01
C LEU A 14 10.33 -22.33 9.21
N THR A 15 10.21 -23.61 8.85
CA THR A 15 11.16 -24.32 7.97
C THR A 15 10.48 -24.60 6.63
N LEU A 16 11.09 -24.17 5.53
CA LEU A 16 10.54 -24.33 4.19
C LEU A 16 11.59 -24.94 3.26
N SER A 17 11.12 -25.77 2.33
CA SER A 17 11.92 -26.23 1.20
C SER A 17 11.70 -25.30 0.02
N LEU A 18 12.77 -24.65 -0.43
CA LEU A 18 12.74 -23.72 -1.56
C LEU A 18 13.68 -24.19 -2.66
N GLU A 19 13.44 -23.73 -3.88
CA GLU A 19 14.33 -23.97 -5.00
C GLU A 19 15.75 -23.43 -4.72
N ARG A 20 16.78 -24.09 -5.25
CA ARG A 20 18.18 -23.73 -5.03
C ARG A 20 18.49 -22.30 -5.46
N GLY A 21 17.92 -21.83 -6.57
CA GLY A 21 18.08 -20.45 -7.05
C GLY A 21 17.55 -19.43 -6.03
N THR A 22 16.34 -19.67 -5.53
CA THR A 22 15.68 -18.83 -4.52
C THR A 22 16.49 -18.73 -3.23
N VAL A 23 17.05 -19.84 -2.74
CA VAL A 23 17.91 -19.82 -1.53
C VAL A 23 19.16 -18.98 -1.76
N ARG A 24 19.78 -19.04 -2.94
CA ARG A 24 20.95 -18.20 -3.25
C ARG A 24 20.58 -16.73 -3.27
N PHE A 25 19.46 -16.38 -3.90
CA PHE A 25 18.95 -15.02 -3.95
C PHE A 25 18.68 -14.45 -2.55
N LEU A 26 17.97 -15.19 -1.69
CA LEU A 26 17.70 -14.75 -0.31
C LEU A 26 18.99 -14.54 0.49
N LYS A 27 20.00 -15.41 0.28
CA LYS A 27 21.32 -15.25 0.90
C LYS A 27 22.08 -14.02 0.37
N SER A 28 22.01 -13.72 -0.92
CA SER A 28 22.64 -12.50 -1.48
C SER A 28 21.95 -11.23 -0.99
N CYS A 29 20.62 -11.23 -0.91
CA CYS A 29 19.86 -10.10 -0.38
C CYS A 29 20.16 -9.84 1.09
N ALA A 30 20.30 -10.90 1.90
CA ALA A 30 20.79 -10.78 3.26
C ALA A 30 22.18 -10.13 3.31
N LYS A 31 23.15 -10.62 2.52
CA LYS A 31 24.50 -10.03 2.49
C LYS A 31 24.53 -8.55 2.08
N ALA A 32 23.64 -8.13 1.18
CA ALA A 32 23.66 -6.80 0.62
C ALA A 32 22.93 -5.74 1.49
N LYS A 33 21.83 -6.11 2.14
CA LYS A 33 20.92 -5.11 2.76
C LYS A 33 20.25 -5.54 4.06
N ALA A 34 20.18 -6.84 4.38
CA ALA A 34 19.37 -7.33 5.50
C ALA A 34 20.21 -8.18 6.45
N SER A 35 20.28 -7.79 7.72
CA SER A 35 21.07 -8.46 8.77
C SER A 35 20.86 -9.98 8.92
N SER A 36 19.80 -10.55 8.33
CA SER A 36 19.56 -11.99 8.22
C SER A 36 18.66 -12.36 7.04
N VAL A 37 18.67 -13.64 6.64
CA VAL A 37 17.74 -14.19 5.64
C VAL A 37 16.28 -14.02 6.08
N SER A 38 15.98 -14.23 7.36
CA SER A 38 14.63 -14.01 7.89
C SER A 38 14.20 -12.55 7.75
N ALA A 39 15.08 -11.59 7.99
CA ALA A 39 14.77 -10.17 7.78
C ALA A 39 14.49 -9.84 6.30
N CYS A 40 15.24 -10.46 5.38
CA CYS A 40 14.98 -10.32 3.94
C CYS A 40 13.59 -10.88 3.56
N VAL A 41 13.21 -12.03 4.10
CA VAL A 41 11.88 -12.63 3.85
C VAL A 41 10.77 -11.73 4.39
N GLU A 42 10.90 -11.24 5.62
CA GLU A 42 9.93 -10.31 6.21
C GLU A 42 9.76 -9.03 5.39
N GLN A 43 10.85 -8.47 4.86
CA GLN A 43 10.78 -7.31 3.98
C GLN A 43 10.03 -7.61 2.67
N ILE A 44 10.30 -8.75 2.03
CA ILE A 44 9.60 -9.16 0.81
C ILE A 44 8.10 -9.33 1.08
N ILE A 45 7.75 -9.98 2.20
CA ILE A 45 6.35 -10.18 2.60
C ILE A 45 5.68 -8.85 2.90
N ALA A 46 6.36 -7.92 3.59
CA ALA A 46 5.82 -6.60 3.88
C ALA A 46 5.51 -5.81 2.61
N VAL A 47 6.43 -5.81 1.63
CA VAL A 47 6.23 -5.16 0.32
C VAL A 47 5.06 -5.79 -0.43
N SER A 48 4.98 -7.13 -0.46
CA SER A 48 3.87 -7.84 -1.10
C SER A 48 2.53 -7.49 -0.45
N ARG A 49 2.46 -7.46 0.89
CA ARG A 49 1.23 -7.08 1.63
C ARG A 49 0.81 -5.66 1.34
N GLN A 50 1.77 -4.72 1.33
CA GLN A 50 1.48 -3.32 1.02
C GLN A 50 0.95 -3.16 -0.41
N THR A 51 1.52 -3.91 -1.37
CA THR A 51 1.07 -3.89 -2.76
C THR A 51 -0.34 -4.47 -2.89
N SER A 52 -0.62 -5.60 -2.25
CA SER A 52 -1.96 -6.20 -2.22
C SER A 52 -3.00 -5.29 -1.57
N GLU A 53 -2.65 -4.62 -0.48
CA GLU A 53 -3.55 -3.71 0.22
C GLU A 53 -3.84 -2.46 -0.62
N ALA A 54 -2.82 -1.89 -1.25
CA ALA A 54 -3.00 -0.78 -2.19
C ALA A 54 -3.91 -1.17 -3.36
N ALA A 55 -3.73 -2.36 -3.93
CA ALA A 55 -4.59 -2.87 -5.00
C ALA A 55 -6.04 -3.07 -4.52
N ARG A 56 -6.24 -3.58 -3.30
CA ARG A 56 -7.57 -3.73 -2.68
C ARG A 56 -8.27 -2.40 -2.49
N LEU A 57 -7.57 -1.40 -1.94
CA LEU A 57 -8.11 -0.05 -1.76
C LEU A 57 -8.45 0.60 -3.10
N ASN A 58 -7.57 0.49 -4.09
CA ASN A 58 -7.82 1.05 -5.41
C ASN A 58 -9.05 0.40 -6.07
N ALA A 59 -9.22 -0.91 -5.93
CA ALA A 59 -10.41 -1.60 -6.43
C ALA A 59 -11.70 -1.13 -5.74
N GLN A 60 -11.66 -0.82 -4.44
CA GLN A 60 -12.82 -0.28 -3.72
C GLN A 60 -13.16 1.15 -4.16
N ILE A 61 -12.14 1.98 -4.38
CA ILE A 61 -12.31 3.34 -4.90
C ILE A 61 -12.96 3.29 -6.29
N LEU A 62 -12.43 2.45 -7.18
CA LEU A 62 -13.00 2.29 -8.52
C LEU A 62 -14.44 1.78 -8.45
N ALA A 63 -14.70 0.74 -7.66
CA ALA A 63 -16.06 0.20 -7.50
C ALA A 63 -17.04 1.24 -6.96
N TYR A 64 -16.61 2.12 -6.06
CA TYR A 64 -17.43 3.22 -5.57
C TYR A 64 -17.78 4.20 -6.69
N TYR A 65 -16.79 4.73 -7.40
CA TYR A 65 -17.04 5.68 -8.49
C TYR A 65 -17.81 5.06 -9.66
N ASP A 66 -17.61 3.77 -9.94
CA ASP A 66 -18.37 3.01 -10.94
C ASP A 66 -19.83 2.80 -10.51
N SER A 67 -20.10 2.76 -9.20
CA SER A 67 -21.44 2.57 -8.65
C SER A 67 -22.30 3.84 -8.63
N LEU A 68 -21.69 5.02 -8.83
CA LEU A 68 -22.42 6.29 -8.81
C LEU A 68 -23.39 6.37 -9.99
N SER A 69 -24.64 6.69 -9.68
CA SER A 69 -25.65 6.99 -10.68
C SER A 69 -25.27 8.22 -11.51
N GLU A 70 -25.89 8.38 -12.67
CA GLU A 70 -25.67 9.58 -13.49
C GLU A 70 -26.15 10.86 -12.78
N GLN A 71 -27.16 10.75 -11.92
CA GLN A 71 -27.64 11.87 -11.12
C GLN A 71 -26.62 12.31 -10.06
N GLU A 72 -26.07 11.36 -9.30
CA GLU A 72 -25.05 11.64 -8.28
C GLU A 72 -23.78 12.22 -8.91
N ARG A 73 -23.36 11.72 -10.08
CA ARG A 73 -22.22 12.29 -10.83
C ARG A 73 -22.44 13.74 -11.25
N ARG A 74 -23.67 14.10 -11.66
CA ARG A 74 -24.02 15.48 -12.03
C ARG A 74 -24.03 16.41 -10.83
N GLU A 75 -24.52 15.93 -9.69
CA GLU A 75 -24.50 16.68 -8.44
C GLU A 75 -23.07 16.94 -7.96
N GLU A 76 -22.21 15.92 -7.95
CA GLU A 76 -20.78 16.09 -7.63
C GLU A 76 -20.08 17.07 -8.57
N ALA A 77 -20.36 17.00 -9.88
CA ALA A 77 -19.81 17.94 -10.85
C ALA A 77 -20.26 19.39 -10.57
N ALA A 78 -21.54 19.60 -10.28
CA ALA A 78 -22.08 20.93 -9.96
C ALA A 78 -21.46 21.50 -8.67
N TRP A 79 -21.21 20.67 -7.66
CA TRP A 79 -20.48 21.09 -6.46
C TRP A 79 -19.03 21.45 -6.74
N GLY A 80 -18.37 20.73 -7.65
CA GLY A 80 -17.02 21.05 -8.13
C GLY A 80 -16.95 22.42 -8.80
N GLU A 81 -17.83 22.67 -9.78
CA GLU A 81 -17.91 23.96 -10.49
C GLU A 81 -18.18 25.13 -9.53
N PHE A 82 -19.09 24.92 -8.56
CA PHE A 82 -19.38 25.92 -7.55
C PHE A 82 -18.15 26.23 -6.68
N ALA A 83 -17.46 25.20 -6.17
CA ALA A 83 -16.28 25.37 -5.34
C ALA A 83 -15.13 26.09 -6.09
N GLU A 84 -14.89 25.73 -7.35
CA GLU A 84 -13.92 26.42 -8.21
C GLU A 84 -14.26 27.89 -8.42
N SER A 85 -15.54 28.20 -8.65
CA SER A 85 -16.00 29.58 -8.82
C SER A 85 -15.80 30.43 -7.56
N GLU A 86 -16.02 29.86 -6.37
CA GLU A 86 -15.83 30.56 -5.10
C GLU A 86 -14.34 30.69 -4.75
N LEU A 87 -13.50 29.71 -5.11
CA LEU A 87 -12.05 29.79 -4.94
C LEU A 87 -11.44 30.88 -5.83
N ALA A 88 -11.82 30.90 -7.12
CA ALA A 88 -11.40 31.93 -8.06
C ALA A 88 -11.88 33.34 -7.67
N ARG A 89 -12.97 33.44 -6.92
CA ARG A 89 -13.48 34.70 -6.37
C ARG A 89 -12.74 35.12 -5.09
N ALA A 90 -12.16 34.16 -4.36
CA ALA A 90 -11.46 34.38 -3.10
C ALA A 90 -9.95 34.66 -3.27
N GLU A 91 -9.34 34.27 -4.40
CA GLU A 91 -7.97 34.65 -4.76
C GLU A 91 -7.94 36.04 -5.42
N PRO A 92 -7.15 37.02 -4.90
CA PRO A 92 -7.05 38.38 -5.42
C PRO A 92 -6.21 38.53 -6.70
#